data_AF-A0A1C5EAE6-F1
#
_entry.id   AF-A0A1C5EAE6-F1
#
_cell.length_a   1.000
_cell.length_b   1.000
_cell.length_c   1.000
_cell.angle_alpha   90.00
_cell.angle_beta   90.00
_cell.angle_gamma   90.00
#
_symmetry.space_group_name_H-M   'P 1'
#
loop_
_entity.id
_entity.type
_entity.pdbx_description
1 polymer ?
#
loop_
_entity_poly.entity_id
_entity_poly.type
_entity_poly.pdbx_seq_one_letter_code
_entity_poly.pdbx_strand_id
1 'polypeptide(L)'
;ASAGPAPVRGRVRHQVLLVCPKDFSNLPTAEMVDVRKQLAVTRRQLDRLTRIEEIAAALPEGTTFDLRLTDDGRTPTRPLEELTAAVDAVDAAYAPECLSACELAAHCRTRSRGAGLVEALGRGVRGELGGLTTVDAVLTAAMERPADDAPTGDPAVDALRRAAALRAEALASRPEAVPCR
;
A
#
# COMPACT_ATOMS: atom_id res chain seq x y z
N ALA A 1 -29.23 -10.49 -17.62
CA ALA A 1 -29.09 -9.20 -16.91
C ALA A 1 -28.52 -8.18 -17.89
N SER A 2 -29.26 -7.11 -18.16
CA SER A 2 -28.91 -6.06 -19.12
C SER A 2 -27.71 -5.27 -18.62
N ALA A 3 -26.63 -5.24 -19.42
CA ALA A 3 -25.53 -4.32 -19.23
C ALA A 3 -26.08 -2.89 -19.19
N GLY A 4 -25.89 -2.19 -18.07
CA GLY A 4 -26.24 -0.78 -17.94
C GLY A 4 -25.52 0.06 -19.00
N PRO A 5 -26.08 1.22 -19.40
CA PRO A 5 -25.46 2.06 -20.42
C PRO A 5 -24.05 2.46 -19.97
N ALA A 6 -23.07 2.22 -20.85
CA ALA A 6 -21.71 2.69 -20.65
C ALA A 6 -21.72 4.20 -20.34
N PRO A 7 -20.93 4.68 -19.35
CA PRO A 7 -20.96 6.08 -18.97
C PRO A 7 -20.67 6.96 -20.18
N VAL A 8 -21.58 7.89 -20.46
CA VAL A 8 -21.41 8.88 -21.52
C VAL A 8 -20.17 9.70 -21.16
N ARG A 9 -19.04 9.40 -21.80
CA ARG A 9 -17.83 10.22 -21.66
C ARG A 9 -18.17 11.62 -22.14
N GLY A 10 -18.34 12.55 -21.20
CA GLY A 10 -18.65 13.95 -21.50
C GLY A 10 -17.64 14.49 -22.53
N ARG A 11 -18.14 15.07 -23.62
CA ARG A 11 -17.29 15.55 -24.71
C ARG A 11 -16.60 16.84 -24.27
N VAL A 12 -15.33 16.75 -23.87
CA VAL A 12 -14.53 17.91 -23.44
C VAL A 12 -14.06 18.72 -24.66
N ARG A 13 -14.28 20.05 -24.63
CA ARG A 13 -13.83 20.97 -25.68
C ARG A 13 -12.32 21.21 -25.59
N HIS A 14 -11.72 21.54 -26.73
CA HIS A 14 -10.28 21.81 -26.85
C HIS A 14 -9.91 23.28 -26.64
N GLN A 15 -10.91 24.16 -26.69
CA GLN A 15 -10.75 25.58 -26.41
C GLN A 15 -11.49 25.90 -25.13
N VAL A 16 -10.82 26.58 -24.21
CA VAL A 16 -11.38 27.04 -22.94
C VAL A 16 -11.11 28.53 -22.79
N LEU A 17 -12.01 29.23 -22.12
CA LEU A 17 -11.81 30.63 -21.75
C LEU A 17 -11.10 30.67 -20.39
N LEU A 18 -9.82 31.04 -20.37
CA LEU A 18 -9.08 31.30 -19.14
C LEU A 18 -9.42 32.71 -18.66
N VAL A 19 -10.06 32.82 -17.50
CA VAL A 19 -10.40 34.10 -16.88
C VAL A 19 -9.46 34.34 -15.69
N CYS A 20 -8.74 35.46 -15.71
CA CYS A 20 -7.81 35.84 -14.65
C CYS A 20 -8.03 37.31 -14.24
N PRO A 21 -7.63 37.71 -13.02
CA PRO A 21 -7.56 39.11 -12.65
C PRO A 21 -6.59 39.87 -13.57
N LYS A 22 -7.00 41.04 -14.07
CA LYS A 22 -6.15 41.92 -14.86
C LYS A 22 -5.19 42.65 -13.95
N ASP A 23 -3.88 42.51 -14.14
CA ASP A 23 -2.84 43.31 -13.46
C ASP A 23 -3.01 43.34 -11.92
N PHE A 24 -3.37 42.21 -11.30
CA PHE A 24 -3.66 42.10 -9.86
C PHE A 24 -4.83 42.97 -9.34
N SER A 25 -5.66 43.48 -10.25
CA SER A 25 -6.88 44.21 -9.92
C SER A 25 -8.08 43.29 -9.77
N ASN A 26 -9.19 43.81 -9.24
CA ASN A 26 -10.47 43.09 -9.20
C ASN A 26 -11.23 43.09 -10.55
N LEU A 27 -10.59 43.51 -11.64
CA LEU A 27 -11.18 43.49 -12.98
C LEU A 27 -10.85 42.16 -13.68
N PRO A 28 -11.84 41.47 -14.28
CA PRO A 28 -11.58 40.26 -15.03
C PRO A 28 -10.96 40.58 -16.40
N THR A 29 -10.02 39.76 -16.83
CA THR A 29 -9.57 39.64 -18.23
C THR A 29 -9.65 38.18 -18.65
N ALA A 30 -9.81 37.92 -19.95
CA ALA A 30 -10.01 36.57 -20.46
C ALA A 30 -9.26 36.31 -21.77
N GLU A 31 -8.76 35.09 -21.92
CA GLU A 31 -8.06 34.63 -23.12
C GLU A 31 -8.57 33.24 -23.53
N MET A 32 -8.70 33.01 -24.84
CA MET A 32 -9.04 31.69 -25.38
C MET A 32 -7.78 30.81 -25.46
N VAL A 33 -7.76 29.71 -24.71
CA VAL A 33 -6.61 28.83 -24.60
C VAL A 33 -6.92 27.47 -25.24
N ASP A 34 -6.00 26.98 -26.07
CA ASP A 34 -6.01 25.60 -26.57
C ASP A 34 -5.44 24.65 -25.52
N VAL A 35 -6.26 23.71 -25.06
CA VAL A 35 -5.93 22.73 -24.01
C VAL A 35 -5.67 21.33 -24.54
N ARG A 36 -5.47 21.13 -25.85
CA ARG A 36 -5.22 19.79 -26.43
C ARG A 36 -4.03 19.08 -25.78
N LYS A 37 -2.96 19.82 -25.50
CA LYS A 37 -1.76 19.25 -24.85
C LYS A 37 -2.05 18.78 -23.42
N GLN A 38 -2.77 19.59 -22.65
CA GLN A 38 -3.16 19.32 -21.27
C GLN A 38 -4.09 18.10 -21.23
N LEU A 39 -5.11 18.08 -22.10
CA LEU A 39 -6.01 16.93 -22.24
C LEU A 39 -5.27 15.66 -22.64
N ALA A 40 -4.28 15.75 -23.53
CA ALA A 40 -3.48 14.59 -23.93
C ALA A 40 -2.64 14.04 -22.76
N VAL A 41 -2.03 14.91 -21.96
CA VAL A 41 -1.29 14.51 -20.75
C VAL A 41 -2.22 13.87 -19.73
N THR A 42 -3.33 14.52 -19.41
CA THR A 42 -4.31 13.99 -18.45
C THR A 42 -4.87 12.64 -18.91
N ARG A 43 -5.21 12.47 -20.19
CA ARG A 43 -5.66 11.18 -20.72
C ARG A 43 -4.60 10.10 -20.54
N ARG A 44 -3.34 10.38 -20.90
CA ARG A 44 -2.24 9.43 -20.69
C ARG A 44 -2.03 9.07 -19.23
N GLN A 45 -2.22 10.02 -18.31
CA GLN A 45 -2.14 9.74 -16.87
C GLN A 45 -3.30 8.84 -16.43
N LEU A 46 -4.53 9.18 -16.82
CA LEU A 46 -5.72 8.38 -16.50
C LEU A 46 -5.65 6.96 -17.08
N ASP A 47 -5.14 6.81 -18.31
CA ASP A 47 -4.97 5.50 -18.96
C ASP A 47 -3.88 4.64 -18.30
N ARG A 48 -2.96 5.24 -17.52
CA ARG A 48 -1.88 4.54 -16.79
C ARG A 48 -2.24 4.24 -15.34
N LEU A 49 -3.26 4.90 -14.79
CA LEU A 49 -3.75 4.55 -13.46
C LEU A 49 -4.38 3.17 -13.55
N THR A 50 -3.99 2.28 -12.64
CA THR A 50 -4.65 0.98 -12.48
C THR A 50 -6.15 1.22 -12.39
N ARG A 51 -6.90 0.59 -13.28
CA ARG A 51 -8.32 0.83 -13.38
C ARG A 51 -8.99 0.35 -12.09
N ILE A 52 -9.97 1.08 -11.58
CA ILE A 52 -10.70 0.67 -10.37
C ILE A 52 -11.30 -0.72 -10.56
N GLU A 53 -11.73 -1.04 -11.77
CA GLU A 53 -12.26 -2.34 -12.15
C GLU A 53 -11.20 -3.45 -12.05
N GLU A 54 -9.93 -3.17 -12.33
CA GLU A 54 -8.82 -4.13 -12.17
C GLU A 54 -8.50 -4.36 -10.70
N ILE A 55 -8.54 -3.31 -9.87
CA ILE A 55 -8.36 -3.42 -8.42
C ILE A 55 -9.52 -4.22 -7.81
N ALA A 56 -10.76 -3.92 -8.22
CA ALA A 56 -11.95 -4.62 -7.73
C ALA A 56 -11.99 -6.09 -8.16
N ALA A 57 -11.45 -6.43 -9.34
CA ALA A 57 -11.35 -7.81 -9.83
C ALA A 57 -10.39 -8.69 -9.00
N ALA A 58 -9.52 -8.09 -8.17
CA ALA A 58 -8.70 -8.84 -7.22
C ALA A 58 -9.49 -9.31 -5.99
N LEU A 59 -10.68 -8.74 -5.75
CA LEU A 59 -11.55 -9.12 -4.64
C LEU A 59 -12.53 -10.23 -5.06
N PRO A 60 -12.97 -11.08 -4.11
CA PRO A 60 -14.04 -12.03 -4.36
C PRO A 60 -15.29 -11.37 -4.95
N GLU A 61 -16.01 -12.11 -5.79
CA GLU A 61 -17.25 -11.62 -6.38
C GLU A 61 -18.26 -11.27 -5.28
N GLY A 62 -18.85 -10.08 -5.36
CA GLY A 62 -19.83 -9.59 -4.39
C GLY A 62 -19.25 -8.95 -3.13
N THR A 63 -17.91 -8.86 -2.98
CA THR A 63 -17.30 -8.11 -1.87
C THR A 63 -17.76 -6.65 -1.87
N THR A 64 -18.20 -6.19 -0.71
CA THR A 64 -18.64 -4.81 -0.51
C THR A 64 -18.34 -4.35 0.91
N PHE A 65 -17.96 -3.08 1.04
CA PHE A 65 -17.72 -2.40 2.32
C PHE A 65 -18.85 -1.44 2.69
N ASP A 66 -19.95 -1.45 1.93
CA ASP A 66 -21.10 -0.60 2.21
C ASP A 66 -21.77 -1.00 3.53
N LEU A 67 -21.81 -0.08 4.48
CA LEU A 67 -22.41 -0.27 5.79
C LEU A 67 -23.94 -0.40 5.76
N ARG A 68 -24.58 -0.03 4.64
CA ARG A 68 -26.05 0.06 4.48
C ARG A 68 -26.65 0.84 5.63
N LEU A 69 -26.53 2.16 5.58
CA LEU A 69 -27.03 3.02 6.64
C LEU A 69 -28.57 3.06 6.62
N THR A 70 -29.18 3.20 7.80
CA THR A 70 -30.59 3.58 7.94
C THR A 70 -30.87 4.96 7.33
N ASP A 71 -32.15 5.33 7.18
CA ASP A 71 -32.58 6.62 6.62
C ASP A 71 -32.02 7.86 7.37
N ASP A 72 -31.63 7.68 8.63
CA ASP A 72 -30.97 8.71 9.44
C ASP A 72 -29.49 8.97 9.04
N GLY A 73 -28.92 8.14 8.16
CA GLY A 73 -27.54 8.22 7.69
C GLY A 73 -26.48 7.92 8.76
N ARG A 74 -26.85 7.27 9.87
CA ARG A 74 -25.95 7.06 11.02
C ARG A 74 -25.81 5.61 11.44
N THR A 75 -26.89 4.83 11.39
CA THR A 75 -26.86 3.47 11.94
C THR A 75 -26.56 2.45 10.84
N PRO A 76 -25.44 1.71 10.91
CA PRO A 76 -25.14 0.65 9.97
C PRO A 76 -26.10 -0.54 10.17
N THR A 77 -26.61 -1.10 9.08
CA THR A 77 -27.53 -2.25 9.12
C THR A 77 -26.96 -3.52 8.51
N ARG A 78 -25.82 -3.44 7.81
CA ARG A 78 -25.17 -4.65 7.29
C ARG A 78 -24.69 -5.55 8.44
N PRO A 79 -24.89 -6.88 8.35
CA PRO A 79 -24.39 -7.80 9.36
C PRO A 79 -22.87 -7.68 9.55
N LEU A 80 -22.43 -7.72 10.81
CA LEU A 80 -21.01 -7.61 11.17
C LEU A 80 -20.17 -8.73 10.54
N GLU A 81 -20.72 -9.94 10.45
CA GLU A 81 -20.04 -11.10 9.86
C GLU A 81 -19.73 -10.90 8.38
N GLU A 82 -20.67 -10.33 7.61
CA GLU A 82 -20.44 -9.99 6.20
C GLU A 82 -19.33 -8.95 6.05
N LEU A 83 -19.36 -7.89 6.88
CA LEU A 83 -18.33 -6.84 6.86
C LEU A 83 -16.97 -7.39 7.27
N THR A 84 -16.92 -8.27 8.27
CA THR A 84 -15.68 -8.89 8.71
C THR A 84 -15.09 -9.78 7.62
N ALA A 85 -15.92 -10.60 6.96
CA ALA A 85 -15.49 -11.43 5.83
C ALA A 85 -14.99 -10.57 4.65
N ALA A 86 -15.65 -9.45 4.36
CA ALA A 86 -15.20 -8.52 3.33
C ALA A 86 -13.84 -7.88 3.66
N VAL A 87 -13.63 -7.46 4.91
CA VAL A 87 -12.35 -6.91 5.37
C VAL A 87 -11.25 -7.97 5.35
N ASP A 88 -11.56 -9.20 5.77
CA ASP A 88 -10.63 -10.32 5.78
C ASP A 88 -10.22 -10.80 4.37
N ALA A 89 -11.01 -10.49 3.34
CA ALA A 89 -10.67 -10.78 1.96
C ALA A 89 -9.60 -9.84 1.38
N VAL A 90 -9.24 -8.76 2.10
CA VAL A 90 -8.20 -7.81 1.68
C VAL A 90 -6.90 -8.10 2.42
N ASP A 91 -5.79 -8.11 1.68
CA ASP A 91 -4.47 -8.26 2.27
C ASP A 91 -4.18 -7.18 3.32
N ALA A 92 -3.63 -7.61 4.45
CA ALA A 92 -3.33 -6.73 5.56
C ALA A 92 -2.11 -5.84 5.26
N ALA A 93 -2.37 -4.57 4.99
CA ALA A 93 -1.35 -3.55 4.80
C ALA A 93 -1.14 -2.73 6.09
N TYR A 94 -0.31 -3.24 7.01
CA TYR A 94 0.03 -2.54 8.26
C TYR A 94 1.43 -1.93 8.23
N ALA A 95 1.54 -0.69 8.69
CA ALA A 95 2.80 -0.06 9.09
C ALA A 95 2.68 0.51 10.52
N PRO A 96 3.77 0.65 11.29
CA PRO A 96 3.72 1.15 12.67
C PRO A 96 2.98 2.48 12.83
N GLU A 97 3.10 3.39 11.86
CA GLU A 97 2.45 4.70 11.83
C GLU A 97 0.92 4.62 11.73
N CYS A 98 0.37 3.49 11.30
CA CYS A 98 -1.07 3.30 11.20
C CYS A 98 -1.76 3.37 12.58
N LEU A 99 -1.07 3.03 13.67
CA LEU A 99 -1.67 3.01 15.02
C LEU A 99 -2.22 4.37 15.47
N SER A 100 -1.69 5.47 14.93
CA SER A 100 -2.14 6.83 15.26
C SER A 100 -3.14 7.41 14.26
N ALA A 101 -3.39 6.74 13.14
CA ALA A 101 -4.09 7.35 11.99
C ALA A 101 -5.18 6.48 11.36
N CYS A 102 -5.28 5.20 11.75
CA CYS A 102 -6.19 4.24 11.12
C CYS A 102 -6.94 3.41 12.17
N GLU A 103 -8.26 3.45 12.12
CA GLU A 103 -9.14 2.66 13.01
C GLU A 103 -8.98 1.15 12.82
N LEU A 104 -8.55 0.69 11.63
CA LEU A 104 -8.27 -0.72 11.34
C LEU A 104 -6.85 -1.16 11.72
N ALA A 105 -6.04 -0.30 12.32
CA ALA A 105 -4.63 -0.60 12.57
C ALA A 105 -4.41 -1.85 13.43
N ALA A 106 -5.25 -2.08 14.44
CA ALA A 106 -5.16 -3.28 15.29
C ALA A 106 -5.45 -4.57 14.50
N HIS A 107 -6.45 -4.51 13.62
CA HIS A 107 -6.82 -5.62 12.75
C HIS A 107 -5.68 -5.95 11.78
N CYS A 108 -5.24 -4.96 11.00
CA CYS A 108 -4.16 -5.17 10.03
C CYS A 108 -2.86 -5.59 10.72
N ARG A 109 -2.52 -5.03 11.88
CA ARG A 109 -1.35 -5.46 12.66
C ARG A 109 -1.39 -6.93 13.04
N THR A 110 -2.56 -7.41 13.46
CA THR A 110 -2.74 -8.81 13.86
C THR A 110 -2.58 -9.74 12.66
N ARG A 111 -3.24 -9.40 11.54
CA ARG A 111 -3.14 -10.16 10.29
C ARG A 111 -1.71 -10.15 9.72
N SER A 112 -1.07 -8.98 9.62
CA SER A 112 0.30 -8.86 9.13
C SER A 112 1.31 -9.63 9.99
N ARG A 113 1.13 -9.65 11.33
CA ARG A 113 1.95 -10.47 12.22
C ARG A 113 1.72 -11.97 12.02
N GLY A 114 0.46 -12.39 11.89
CA GLY A 114 0.10 -13.78 11.62
C GLY A 114 0.67 -14.30 10.30
N ALA A 115 0.72 -13.45 9.28
CA ALA A 115 1.34 -13.75 7.98
C ALA A 115 2.87 -13.51 7.96
N GLY A 116 3.46 -13.04 9.05
CA GLY A 116 4.89 -12.76 9.13
C GLY A 116 5.38 -11.66 8.19
N LEU A 117 4.53 -10.67 7.85
CA LEU A 117 4.88 -9.59 6.92
C LEU A 117 5.90 -8.63 7.53
N VAL A 118 6.96 -8.30 6.76
CA VAL A 118 8.06 -7.45 7.23
C VAL A 118 7.66 -5.97 7.37
N GLU A 119 6.57 -5.56 6.73
CA GLU A 119 5.97 -4.23 6.86
C GLU A 119 5.67 -3.86 8.31
N ALA A 120 5.33 -4.86 9.14
CA ALA A 120 5.07 -4.68 10.56
C ALA A 120 6.32 -4.27 11.36
N LEU A 121 7.51 -4.46 10.80
CA LEU A 121 8.80 -4.02 11.38
C LEU A 121 9.09 -2.54 11.09
N GLY A 122 8.33 -1.93 10.17
CA GLY A 122 8.44 -0.52 9.81
C GLY A 122 9.18 -0.26 8.50
N ARG A 123 8.99 0.96 7.98
CA ARG A 123 9.46 1.36 6.64
C ARG A 123 10.97 1.28 6.47
N GLY A 124 11.75 1.61 7.50
CA GLY A 124 13.21 1.53 7.46
C GLY A 124 13.69 0.11 7.19
N VAL A 125 13.23 -0.84 8.02
CA VAL A 125 13.55 -2.27 7.87
C VAL A 125 13.08 -2.81 6.53
N ARG A 126 11.83 -2.52 6.13
CA ARG A 126 11.30 -2.95 4.83
C ARG A 126 12.17 -2.48 3.66
N GLY A 127 12.69 -1.25 3.71
CA GLY A 127 13.54 -0.70 2.65
C GLY A 127 14.87 -1.44 2.49
N GLU A 128 15.43 -1.96 3.58
CA GLU A 128 16.69 -2.71 3.57
C GLU A 128 16.53 -4.17 3.11
N LEU A 129 15.34 -4.74 3.27
CA LEU A 129 15.07 -6.15 2.95
C LEU A 129 14.78 -6.42 1.46
N GLY A 130 14.68 -5.37 0.64
CA GLY A 130 14.49 -5.50 -0.80
C GLY A 130 13.24 -6.30 -1.17
N GLY A 131 13.43 -7.43 -1.86
CA GLY A 131 12.34 -8.32 -2.30
C GLY A 131 11.83 -9.29 -1.23
N LEU A 132 12.45 -9.34 -0.04
CA LEU A 132 12.05 -10.25 1.03
C LEU A 132 10.87 -9.66 1.81
N THR A 133 9.68 -10.21 1.62
CA THR A 133 8.42 -9.66 2.17
C THR A 133 7.94 -10.35 3.44
N THR A 134 8.51 -11.50 3.80
CA THR A 134 8.15 -12.23 5.02
C THR A 134 9.36 -12.47 5.93
N VAL A 135 9.12 -12.48 7.24
CA VAL A 135 10.13 -12.78 8.26
C VAL A 135 10.75 -14.16 8.02
N ASP A 136 9.95 -15.14 7.60
CA ASP A 136 10.43 -16.48 7.28
C ASP A 136 11.41 -16.48 6.09
N ALA A 137 11.08 -15.76 5.00
CA ALA A 137 11.99 -15.59 3.87
C ALA A 137 13.29 -14.88 4.27
N VAL A 138 13.20 -13.87 5.15
CA VAL A 138 14.38 -13.18 5.71
C VAL A 138 15.25 -14.12 6.53
N LEU A 139 14.66 -14.91 7.42
CA LEU A 139 15.39 -15.88 8.24
C LEU A 139 16.03 -16.97 7.38
N THR A 140 15.29 -17.50 6.41
CA THR A 140 15.79 -18.50 5.45
C THR A 140 16.98 -17.95 4.67
N ALA A 141 16.86 -16.75 4.10
CA ALA A 141 17.95 -16.09 3.38
C ALA A 141 19.19 -15.87 4.25
N ALA A 142 19.00 -15.54 5.54
CA ALA A 142 20.07 -15.32 6.49
C ALA A 142 20.78 -16.63 6.92
N MET A 143 20.03 -17.73 7.04
CA MET A 143 20.53 -19.01 7.59
C MET A 143 21.05 -19.96 6.52
N GLU A 144 20.47 -19.96 5.32
CA GLU A 144 20.92 -20.81 4.22
C GLU A 144 22.23 -20.28 3.64
N ARG A 145 23.33 -20.99 3.95
CA ARG A 145 24.66 -20.67 3.45
C ARG A 145 25.07 -21.69 2.38
N PRO A 146 25.32 -21.26 1.12
CA PRO A 146 25.95 -22.13 0.14
C PRO A 146 27.35 -22.54 0.61
N ALA A 147 27.84 -23.69 0.15
CA ALA A 147 29.13 -24.22 0.55
C ALA A 147 30.31 -23.33 0.12
N ASP A 148 30.13 -22.58 -0.96
CA ASP A 148 31.05 -21.56 -1.44
C ASP A 148 30.55 -20.21 -0.93
N ASP A 149 31.34 -19.52 -0.10
CA ASP A 149 30.98 -18.24 0.55
C ASP A 149 30.89 -17.05 -0.41
N ALA A 150 30.57 -17.32 -1.67
CA ALA A 150 30.44 -16.34 -2.72
C ALA A 150 29.20 -15.44 -2.48
N PRO A 151 29.30 -14.13 -2.76
CA PRO A 151 28.16 -13.23 -2.77
C PRO A 151 27.05 -13.73 -3.70
N THR A 152 25.81 -13.59 -3.27
CA THR A 152 24.64 -13.98 -4.08
C THR A 152 24.35 -13.02 -5.23
N GLY A 153 24.83 -11.78 -5.11
CA GLY A 153 24.43 -10.67 -5.99
C GLY A 153 23.17 -9.95 -5.51
N ASP A 154 22.50 -10.46 -4.47
CA ASP A 154 21.45 -9.75 -3.75
C ASP A 154 22.04 -9.10 -2.49
N PRO A 155 22.17 -7.75 -2.47
CA PRO A 155 22.79 -7.05 -1.34
C PRO A 155 22.02 -7.22 -0.02
N ALA A 156 20.70 -7.44 -0.06
CA ALA A 156 19.91 -7.66 1.15
C ALA A 156 20.24 -9.03 1.76
N VAL A 157 20.31 -10.07 0.93
CA VAL A 157 20.66 -11.44 1.37
C VAL A 157 22.09 -11.48 1.91
N ASP A 158 23.03 -10.87 1.22
CA ASP A 158 24.44 -10.84 1.63
C ASP A 158 24.60 -10.09 2.97
N ALA A 159 23.89 -8.98 3.17
CA ALA A 159 23.87 -8.25 4.44
C ALA A 159 23.25 -9.07 5.59
N LEU A 160 22.15 -9.78 5.32
CA LEU A 160 21.48 -10.65 6.30
C LEU A 160 22.39 -11.80 6.76
N ARG A 161 23.08 -12.47 5.83
CA ARG A 161 24.03 -13.55 6.17
C ARG A 161 25.20 -13.03 6.99
N ARG A 162 25.73 -11.85 6.64
CA ARG A 162 26.78 -11.18 7.41
C ARG A 162 26.30 -10.86 8.83
N ALA A 163 25.09 -10.32 8.97
CA ALA A 163 24.49 -10.02 10.26
C ALA A 163 24.27 -11.29 11.10
N ALA A 164 23.83 -12.40 10.47
CA ALA A 164 23.66 -13.69 11.13
C ALA A 164 24.98 -14.27 11.65
N ALA A 165 26.04 -14.21 10.84
CA ALA A 165 27.39 -14.63 11.24
C ALA A 165 27.91 -13.82 12.45
N LEU A 166 27.83 -12.49 12.38
CA LEU A 166 28.23 -11.60 13.48
C LEU A 166 27.42 -11.86 14.76
N ARG A 167 26.11 -12.13 14.63
CA ARG A 167 25.27 -12.51 15.76
C ARG A 167 25.70 -13.83 16.39
N ALA A 168 26.01 -14.84 15.57
CA ALA A 168 26.47 -16.14 16.05
C ALA A 168 27.81 -16.02 16.80
N GLU A 169 28.76 -15.26 16.25
CA GLU A 169 30.04 -14.94 16.89
C GLU A 169 29.82 -14.26 18.26
N ALA A 170 28.98 -13.22 18.30
CA ALA A 170 28.69 -12.49 19.53
C ALA A 170 28.01 -13.36 20.61
N LEU A 171 27.14 -14.29 20.20
CA LEU A 171 26.49 -15.22 21.12
C LEU A 171 27.47 -16.28 21.65
N ALA A 172 28.43 -16.72 20.82
CA ALA A 172 29.49 -17.65 21.22
C ALA A 172 30.53 -16.99 22.14
N SER A 173 30.76 -15.68 22.00
CA SER A 173 31.69 -14.91 22.83
C SER A 173 31.09 -14.42 24.15
N ARG A 174 29.85 -14.81 24.51
CA ARG A 174 29.25 -14.40 25.79
C ARG A 174 30.03 -15.04 26.95
N PRO A 175 30.63 -14.25 27.87
CA PRO A 175 31.11 -14.80 29.13
C PRO A 175 29.93 -15.38 29.93
N GLU A 176 30.22 -16.42 30.71
CA GLU A 176 29.26 -17.13 31.56
C GLU A 176 28.42 -16.12 32.38
N ALA A 177 27.10 -16.32 32.41
CA ALA A 177 26.16 -15.34 32.94
C ALA A 177 26.50 -14.99 34.39
N VAL A 178 26.96 -13.76 34.63
CA VAL A 178 27.07 -13.22 35.99
C VAL A 178 25.64 -13.01 36.48
N PRO A 179 25.20 -13.70 37.55
CA PRO A 179 23.85 -13.53 38.06
C PRO A 179 23.66 -12.07 38.48
N CYS A 180 22.57 -11.47 37.98
CA CYS A 180 22.15 -10.14 38.40
C CYS A 180 21.84 -10.22 39.90
N ARG A 181 22.61 -9.52 40.73
CA ARG A 181 22.30 -9.31 42.15
C ARG A 181 21.25 -8.24 42.32
#